data_AF-W1X6C2-F1
#
_entry.id   AF-W1X6C2-F1
#
_cell.length_a   1.000
_cell.length_b   1.000
_cell.length_c   1.000
_cell.angle_alpha   90.00
_cell.angle_beta   90.00
_cell.angle_gamma   90.00
#
_symmetry.space_group_name_H-M   'P 1'
#
loop_
_entity.id
_entity.type
_entity.pdbx_description
1 polymer ?
#
loop_
_entity_poly.entity_id
_entity_poly.type
_entity_poly.pdbx_seq_one_letter_code
_entity_poly.pdbx_strand_id
1 'polypeptide(L)' 'MSDSQTLVVKLGTSVLTGGSRRLNRAHIVELVRQCAQLHAAGHRIVIVTSGAIAAGREHLGYPELPATIASKQLLAAV' A
#
# COMPACT_ATOMS: atom_id res chain seq x y z
N MET A 1 21.90 -9.59 21.94
CA MET A 1 20.56 -8.99 21.76
C MET A 1 20.63 -8.19 20.48
N SER A 2 19.73 -8.42 19.52
CA SER A 2 19.63 -7.59 18.32
C SER A 2 19.20 -6.19 18.77
N ASP A 3 19.95 -5.14 18.42
CA ASP A 3 19.52 -3.78 18.72
C ASP A 3 18.18 -3.51 18.03
N SER A 4 17.23 -2.97 18.81
CA SER A 4 15.96 -2.51 18.26
C SER A 4 16.20 -1.33 17.33
N GLN A 5 15.57 -1.36 16.16
CA GLN A 5 15.69 -0.32 15.13
C GLN A 5 14.31 0.18 14.72
N THR A 6 14.27 1.41 14.21
CA THR A 6 13.09 1.91 13.50
C THR A 6 13.24 1.64 12.01
N LEU A 7 12.33 0.85 11.45
CA LEU A 7 12.32 0.46 10.04
C LEU A 7 11.18 1.16 9.31
N VAL A 8 11.51 1.94 8.28
CA VAL A 8 10.53 2.58 7.39
C VAL A 8 10.40 1.74 6.12
N VAL A 9 9.29 1.02 5.99
CA VAL A 9 9.03 0.12 4.86
C VAL A 9 8.16 0.85 3.84
N LYS A 10 8.78 1.28 2.73
CA LYS A 10 8.07 1.98 1.65
C LYS A 10 7.65 1.02 0.54
N LEU A 11 6.35 0.98 0.25
CA LEU A 11 5.75 0.11 -0.76
C LEU A 11 5.13 0.94 -1.88
N GLY A 12 5.62 0.75 -3.11
CA GLY A 12 5.09 1.42 -4.30
C GLY A 12 3.80 0.77 -4.82
N THR A 13 3.05 1.48 -5.67
CA THR A 13 1.79 0.98 -6.25
C THR A 13 1.98 -0.36 -6.98
N SER A 14 3.06 -0.53 -7.75
CA SER A 14 3.33 -1.78 -8.49
C SER A 14 3.54 -3.00 -7.59
N VAL A 15 4.13 -2.79 -6.40
CA VAL A 15 4.26 -3.83 -5.38
C VAL A 15 2.88 -4.22 -4.87
N LEU A 16 2.06 -3.24 -4.51
CA LEU A 16 0.72 -3.47 -3.96
C LEU A 16 -0.26 -4.06 -4.99
N THR A 17 -0.05 -3.82 -6.28
CA THR A 17 -0.92 -4.34 -7.36
C THR A 17 -0.40 -5.61 -8.03
N GLY A 18 0.85 -6.00 -7.76
CA GLY A 18 1.53 -7.08 -8.48
C GLY A 18 1.60 -6.82 -9.99
N GLY A 19 1.70 -5.55 -10.40
CA GLY A 19 1.68 -5.14 -11.81
C GLY A 19 0.29 -5.13 -12.46
N SER A 20 -0.76 -5.55 -11.75
CA SER A 20 -2.14 -5.51 -12.28
C SER A 20 -2.81 -4.15 -12.05
N ARG A 21 -4.06 -4.00 -12.50
CA ARG A 21 -4.92 -2.84 -12.20
C ARG A 21 -5.58 -2.90 -10.82
N ARG A 22 -5.51 -4.05 -10.15
CA ARG A 22 -6.16 -4.34 -8.86
C ARG A 22 -5.13 -4.44 -7.76
N LEU A 23 -5.55 -4.23 -6.52
CA LEU A 23 -4.74 -4.56 -5.36
C LEU A 23 -4.56 -6.08 -5.27
N ASN A 24 -3.32 -6.53 -5.14
CA ASN A 24 -3.00 -7.91 -4.86
C ASN A 24 -3.08 -8.15 -3.35
N ARG A 25 -4.30 -8.45 -2.87
CA ARG A 25 -4.57 -8.64 -1.43
C ARG A 25 -3.71 -9.72 -0.80
N ALA A 26 -3.48 -10.84 -1.50
CA ALA A 26 -2.66 -11.92 -0.99
C ALA A 26 -1.20 -11.47 -0.79
N HIS A 27 -0.65 -10.70 -1.73
CA HIS A 27 0.69 -10.13 -1.61
C HIS A 27 0.78 -9.08 -0.49
N ILE A 28 -0.23 -8.23 -0.33
CA ILE A 28 -0.28 -7.26 0.77
C ILE A 28 -0.27 -7.98 2.13
N VAL A 29 -1.03 -9.07 2.29
CA VAL A 29 -1.02 -9.88 3.51
C VAL A 29 0.37 -10.46 3.78
N GLU A 30 1.09 -10.90 2.75
CA GLU A 30 2.47 -11.38 2.87
C GLU A 30 3.43 -10.29 3.38
N LEU A 31 3.38 -9.10 2.78
CA LEU A 31 4.20 -7.96 3.19
C LEU A 31 3.94 -7.56 4.64
N VAL A 32 2.67 -7.53 5.04
CA VAL A 32 2.28 -7.20 6.43
C VAL A 32 2.73 -8.29 7.39
N ARG A 33 2.69 -9.58 7.01
CA ARG A 33 3.19 -10.67 7.86
C ARG A 33 4.67 -10.54 8.17
N GLN A 34 5.48 -10.19 7.18
CA GLN A 34 6.92 -9.93 7.39
C GLN A 34 7.16 -8.73 8.30
N CYS A 35 6.40 -7.64 8.12
CA CYS A 35 6.43 -6.49 9.02
C CYS A 35 6.05 -6.87 10.46
N ALA A 36 5.02 -7.71 10.63
CA ALA A 36 4.58 -8.19 11.93
C ALA A 36 5.64 -9.06 12.63
N GLN A 37 6.34 -9.91 11.89
CA GLN A 37 7.47 -10.71 12.41
C GLN A 37 8.61 -9.81 12.92
N LEU A 38 8.98 -8.79 12.14
CA LEU A 38 10.01 -7.82 12.55
C LEU A 38 9.55 -6.99 13.76
N HIS A 39 8.27 -6.63 13.81
CA HIS A 39 7.71 -5.95 14.97
C HIS A 39 7.77 -6.83 16.23
N ALA A 40 7.41 -8.11 16.12
CA ALA A 40 7.51 -9.09 17.22
C ALA A 40 8.96 -9.34 17.66
N ALA A 41 9.93 -9.19 16.76
CA ALA A 41 11.36 -9.24 17.07
C ALA A 41 11.87 -7.97 17.80
N GLY A 42 11.01 -6.99 18.07
CA GLY A 42 11.33 -5.79 18.85
C GLY A 42 11.62 -4.54 18.02
N HIS A 43 11.48 -4.57 16.69
CA HIS A 43 11.65 -3.37 15.85
C HIS A 43 10.40 -2.48 15.86
N ARG A 44 10.61 -1.17 15.69
CA ARG A 44 9.54 -0.20 15.44
C ARG A 44 9.30 -0.12 13.94
N ILE A 45 8.10 -0.45 13.48
CA ILE A 45 7.79 -0.48 12.04
C ILE A 45 6.93 0.72 11.67
N VAL A 46 7.33 1.43 10.60
CA VAL A 46 6.54 2.45 9.93
C VAL A 46 6.30 2.00 8.50
N ILE A 47 5.04 1.79 8.12
CA ILE A 47 4.69 1.40 6.75
C ILE A 47 4.23 2.64 5.99
N VAL A 48 4.86 2.90 4.83
CA VAL A 48 4.49 4.00 3.93
C VAL A 48 4.09 3.40 2.60
N THR A 49 2.85 3.62 2.17
CA THR A 49 2.33 3.03 0.92
C THR A 49 1.94 4.10 -0.09
N SER A 50 2.13 3.80 -1.36
CA SER A 50 1.36 4.41 -2.45
C SER A 50 0.05 3.65 -2.65
N GLY A 51 -0.63 3.83 -3.79
CA GLY A 51 -1.74 2.94 -4.17
C GLY A 51 -3.13 3.40 -3.79
N ALA A 52 -3.32 4.48 -3.02
CA ALA A 52 -4.65 5.03 -2.70
C ALA A 52 -5.52 5.25 -3.96
N ILE A 53 -4.96 5.89 -4.99
CA ILE A 53 -5.65 6.07 -6.29
C ILE A 53 -6.01 4.72 -6.94
N ALA A 54 -5.12 3.72 -6.89
CA ALA A 54 -5.40 2.40 -7.46
C ALA A 54 -6.51 1.67 -6.68
N ALA A 55 -6.49 1.80 -5.35
CA ALA A 55 -7.50 1.27 -4.45
C ALA A 55 -8.88 1.91 -4.72
N GLY A 56 -8.95 3.24 -4.80
CA GLY A 56 -10.21 3.93 -5.09
C GLY A 56 -10.74 3.66 -6.50
N ARG A 57 -9.86 3.48 -7.50
CA ARG A 57 -10.29 3.01 -8.83
C ARG A 57 -10.93 1.64 -8.77
N GLU A 58 -10.33 0.69 -8.07
CA GLU A 58 -10.91 -0.65 -7.89
C GLU A 58 -12.22 -0.58 -7.11
N HIS A 59 -12.27 0.19 -6.02
CA HIS A 59 -13.45 0.34 -5.15
C HIS A 59 -14.66 0.91 -5.90
N LEU A 60 -14.43 1.91 -6.75
CA LEU A 60 -15.48 2.57 -7.54
C LEU A 60 -15.78 1.87 -8.88
N GLY A 61 -15.18 0.71 -9.16
CA GLY A 61 -15.47 -0.04 -10.40
C GLY A 61 -14.86 0.56 -11.67
N TYR A 62 -13.69 1.19 -11.57
CA TYR A 62 -12.93 1.79 -12.67
C TYR A 62 -13.69 2.83 -13.50
N PRO A 63 -14.21 3.91 -12.89
CA PRO A 63 -14.92 4.95 -13.62
C PRO A 63 -14.00 5.64 -14.64
N GLU A 64 -14.57 6.03 -15.77
CA GLU A 64 -13.93 6.97 -16.69
C GLU A 64 -14.00 8.37 -16.10
N LEU A 65 -12.85 8.94 -15.78
CA LEU A 65 -12.72 10.27 -15.19
C LEU A 65 -11.72 11.08 -16.00
N PRO A 66 -11.96 12.40 -16.18
CA PRO A 66 -10.98 13.27 -16.82
C PRO A 66 -9.67 13.29 -16.02
N ALA A 67 -8.53 13.49 -16.69
CA ALA A 67 -7.21 13.41 -16.07
C ALA A 67 -6.86 14.68 -15.25
N THR A 68 -7.72 15.04 -14.29
CA THR A 68 -7.57 16.23 -13.44
C THR A 68 -7.01 15.89 -12.07
N ILE A 69 -6.48 16.89 -11.35
CA ILE A 69 -6.09 16.75 -9.95
C ILE A 69 -7.29 16.37 -9.08
N ALA A 70 -8.44 17.00 -9.30
CA ALA A 70 -9.68 16.68 -8.58
C ALA A 70 -10.05 15.19 -8.73
N SER A 71 -9.95 14.63 -9.94
CA SER A 71 -10.18 13.20 -10.18
C SER A 71 -9.18 12.30 -9.45
N LYS A 72 -7.89 12.69 -9.39
CA LYS A 72 -6.88 11.95 -8.62
C LYS A 72 -7.15 12.01 -7.11
N GLN A 73 -7.57 13.17 -6.59
CA GLN A 73 -7.88 13.36 -5.17
C GLN A 73 -9.14 12.57 -4.77
N LEU A 74 -10.19 12.60 -5.60
CA LEU A 74 -11.39 11.79 -5.41
C LEU A 74 -11.02 10.31 -5.30
N LEU A 75 -10.24 9.79 -6.25
CA LEU A 75 -9.80 8.39 -6.22
C LEU A 75 -8.88 8.05 -5.04
N ALA A 76 -8.20 9.04 -4.45
CA ALA A 76 -7.32 8.82 -3.30
C ALA A 76 -8.04 8.90 -1.95
N ALA A 77 -9.23 9.50 -1.90
CA ALA A 77 -9.96 9.82 -0.67
C ALA A 77 -11.09 8.83 -0.32
N VAL A 78 -11.44 7.94 -1.26
CA VAL A 78 -12.51 6.94 -1.14
C VAL A 78 -12.01 5.60 -0.65
#